data_AF-A0A3S3NV44-F1
#
_entry.id   AF-A0A3S3NV44-F1
#
_cell.length_a   1.000
_cell.length_b   1.000
_cell.length_c   1.000
_cell.angle_alpha   90.00
_cell.angle_beta   90.00
_cell.angle_gamma   90.00
#
_symmetry.space_group_name_H-M   'P 1'
#
loop_
_entity.id
_entity.type
_entity.pdbx_description
1 polymer ?
#
loop_
_entity_poly.entity_id
_entity_poly.type
_entity_poly.pdbx_seq_one_letter_code
_entity_poly.pdbx_strand_id
1 'polypeptide(L)'
;MSAVMGALSGSKDIPLDHPNMEKEKEEEKKEKREEEDGENDEDDEDEMVVLGPQVPLKEQLEKDKDDESLRRWKEQLLGSVDVTSVGETSEPEVKITSLTIITPDRPDMVIPVPFVPNSKGYAFTLKDGSRYRLKFTFNVSNNIVSGLRYTNTVWKTGVKVENTKVMLGTFSPQQEPYTYELEEETTPSGLFARGSYSAKTKFVDDDGKCYLDISYCFEIRKDWPT
;
A
#
# COMPACT_ATOMS: atom_id res chain seq x y z
N MET A 1 81.81 9.77 38.85
CA MET A 1 81.26 8.63 39.62
C MET A 1 80.65 7.63 38.64
N SER A 2 80.96 6.34 38.84
CA SER A 2 80.40 5.06 38.31
C SER A 2 79.31 5.07 37.24
N ALA A 3 79.17 4.09 36.34
CA ALA A 3 79.92 2.89 35.94
C ALA A 3 79.28 2.36 34.63
N VAL A 4 79.96 1.43 33.99
CA VAL A 4 79.76 0.83 32.65
C VAL A 4 78.68 -0.26 32.66
N MET A 5 78.03 -0.55 31.51
CA MET A 5 78.03 -1.83 30.75
C MET A 5 76.75 -1.98 29.88
N GLY A 6 76.91 -2.39 28.62
CA GLY A 6 75.82 -2.66 27.68
C GLY A 6 75.55 -4.16 27.47
N ALA A 7 74.51 -4.48 26.69
CA ALA A 7 74.36 -5.73 25.93
C ALA A 7 73.22 -5.62 24.89
N LEU A 8 73.40 -6.37 23.79
CA LEU A 8 72.55 -6.49 22.60
C LEU A 8 71.25 -7.29 22.83
N SER A 9 70.26 -7.13 21.95
CA SER A 9 69.62 -8.24 21.19
C SER A 9 68.39 -7.73 20.42
N GLY A 10 68.24 -8.13 19.15
CA GLY A 10 67.10 -7.76 18.29
C GLY A 10 65.89 -8.69 18.38
N SER A 11 64.81 -8.32 17.67
CA SER A 11 63.91 -9.20 16.92
C SER A 11 62.89 -8.36 16.12
N LYS A 12 62.51 -8.89 14.96
CA LYS A 12 61.48 -8.37 14.04
C LYS A 12 60.10 -8.42 14.70
N ASP A 13 59.31 -7.36 14.55
CA ASP A 13 57.85 -7.43 14.72
C ASP A 13 57.12 -6.91 13.48
N ILE A 14 56.08 -7.66 13.16
CA ILE A 14 55.24 -7.67 11.97
C ILE A 14 54.18 -6.56 12.10
N PRO A 15 53.81 -5.79 11.05
CA PRO A 15 52.62 -4.97 11.12
C PRO A 15 51.39 -5.89 11.13
N LEU A 16 50.73 -5.99 12.29
CA LEU A 16 49.39 -6.53 12.40
C LEU A 16 48.43 -5.53 11.79
N ASP A 17 47.81 -5.96 10.69
CA ASP A 17 46.66 -5.36 10.05
C ASP A 17 45.49 -5.37 11.05
N HIS A 18 45.01 -4.20 11.45
CA HIS A 18 43.79 -4.07 12.24
C HIS A 18 42.61 -3.96 11.27
N PRO A 19 41.70 -4.95 11.20
CA PRO A 19 40.51 -4.82 10.39
C PRO A 19 39.54 -3.80 11.03
N ASN A 20 38.86 -3.12 10.13
CA ASN A 20 38.08 -1.92 10.32
C ASN A 20 36.76 -2.17 11.08
N MET A 21 36.79 -2.09 12.42
CA MET A 21 35.63 -2.20 13.33
C MET A 21 34.49 -1.19 13.08
N GLU A 22 34.68 -0.20 12.20
CA GLU A 22 33.66 0.79 11.84
C GLU A 22 32.76 0.33 10.68
N LYS A 23 33.22 -0.57 9.80
CA LYS A 23 32.40 -1.10 8.70
C LYS A 23 31.43 -2.19 9.16
N GLU A 24 31.85 -3.06 10.07
CA GLU A 24 30.98 -4.11 10.63
C GLU A 24 29.82 -3.52 11.44
N LYS A 25 30.03 -2.37 12.11
CA LYS A 25 28.97 -1.65 12.82
C LYS A 25 27.97 -0.95 11.90
N GLU A 26 28.36 -0.58 10.68
CA GLU A 26 27.44 -0.02 9.69
C GLU A 26 26.65 -1.11 8.97
N GLU A 27 27.25 -2.27 8.70
CA GLU A 27 26.55 -3.44 8.14
C GLU A 27 25.59 -4.06 9.16
N GLU A 28 25.96 -4.25 10.43
CA GLU A 28 25.04 -4.72 11.48
C GLU A 28 23.85 -3.74 11.70
N LYS A 29 24.07 -2.44 11.51
CA LYS A 29 23.02 -1.41 11.66
C LYS A 29 22.13 -1.29 10.42
N LYS A 30 22.58 -1.83 9.28
CA LYS A 30 21.82 -1.92 8.04
C LYS A 30 21.04 -3.24 7.99
N GLU A 31 21.62 -4.36 8.42
CA GLU A 31 20.92 -5.64 8.61
C GLU A 31 19.86 -5.54 9.70
N LYS A 32 20.11 -4.85 10.82
CA LYS A 32 19.08 -4.59 11.85
C LYS A 32 17.93 -3.67 11.41
N ARG A 33 18.02 -3.02 10.24
CA ARG A 33 16.93 -2.20 9.69
C ARG A 33 16.05 -2.95 8.69
N GLU A 34 16.46 -4.12 8.23
CA GLU A 34 15.71 -4.92 7.26
C GLU A 34 14.92 -6.07 7.91
N GLU A 35 15.11 -6.33 9.22
CA GLU A 35 14.43 -7.43 9.95
C GLU A 35 13.32 -6.98 10.94
N GLU A 36 12.97 -5.70 11.03
CA GLU A 36 11.89 -5.19 11.91
C GLU A 36 10.65 -4.66 11.14
N ASP A 37 10.28 -5.26 10.00
CA ASP A 37 8.98 -5.01 9.34
C ASP A 37 8.02 -6.21 9.50
N GLY A 38 8.19 -6.93 10.61
CA GLY A 38 7.27 -7.96 11.10
C GLY A 38 6.48 -7.45 12.30
N GLU A 39 5.84 -6.27 12.19
CA GLU A 39 4.73 -5.97 13.10
C GLU A 39 3.62 -6.95 12.75
N ASN A 40 3.53 -7.99 13.57
CA ASN A 40 2.40 -8.88 13.70
C ASN A 40 1.17 -7.97 13.86
N ASP A 41 0.39 -7.77 12.80
CA ASP A 41 -0.95 -7.19 12.91
C ASP A 41 -1.77 -8.23 13.68
N GLU A 42 -1.73 -8.16 15.02
CA GLU A 42 -2.43 -9.05 15.98
C GLU A 42 -3.97 -9.02 15.83
N ASP A 43 -4.48 -8.35 14.80
CA ASP A 43 -5.89 -8.22 14.43
C ASP A 43 -6.27 -9.01 13.15
N ASP A 44 -5.38 -9.84 12.60
CA ASP A 44 -5.62 -10.63 11.36
C ASP A 44 -6.05 -12.09 11.62
N GLU A 45 -6.84 -12.36 12.66
CA GLU A 45 -7.68 -13.57 12.72
C GLU A 45 -8.99 -13.38 11.93
N ASP A 46 -8.91 -12.83 10.71
CA ASP A 46 -10.02 -12.96 9.77
C ASP A 46 -10.13 -14.45 9.43
N GLU A 47 -11.20 -15.11 9.88
CA GLU A 47 -11.49 -16.51 9.53
C GLU A 47 -11.32 -16.70 8.01
N MET A 48 -10.29 -17.45 7.61
CA MET A 48 -10.02 -17.70 6.19
C MET A 48 -11.22 -18.43 5.57
N VAL A 49 -12.01 -17.69 4.80
CA VAL A 49 -13.07 -18.27 3.98
C VAL A 49 -12.42 -19.16 2.94
N VAL A 50 -12.78 -20.44 2.93
CA VAL A 50 -12.27 -21.39 1.93
C VAL A 50 -12.93 -21.07 0.59
N LEU A 51 -12.16 -20.49 -0.33
CA LEU A 51 -12.63 -20.15 -1.67
C LEU A 51 -12.67 -21.39 -2.59
N GLY A 52 -13.58 -21.33 -3.56
CA GLY A 52 -13.58 -22.27 -4.69
C GLY A 52 -12.42 -22.02 -5.66
N PRO A 53 -12.16 -22.94 -6.60
CA PRO A 53 -11.12 -22.73 -7.60
C PRO A 53 -11.42 -21.48 -8.45
N GLN A 54 -10.39 -20.69 -8.74
CA GLN A 54 -10.49 -19.61 -9.71
C GLN A 54 -10.78 -20.18 -11.11
N VAL A 55 -11.81 -19.65 -11.77
CA VAL A 55 -12.21 -20.04 -13.12
C VAL A 55 -12.20 -18.79 -14.01
N PRO A 56 -11.67 -18.86 -15.24
CA PRO A 56 -11.74 -17.74 -16.18
C PRO A 56 -13.19 -17.36 -16.48
N LEU A 57 -13.50 -16.06 -16.43
CA LEU A 57 -14.85 -15.56 -16.73
C LEU A 57 -15.32 -16.00 -18.13
N LYS A 58 -14.43 -16.00 -19.13
CA LYS A 58 -14.75 -16.44 -20.49
C LYS A 58 -15.27 -17.88 -20.53
N GLU A 59 -14.64 -18.79 -19.79
CA GLU A 59 -15.05 -20.20 -19.71
C GLU A 59 -16.43 -20.32 -19.06
N GLN A 60 -16.70 -19.54 -18.01
CA GLN A 60 -18.01 -19.53 -17.36
C GLN A 60 -19.11 -19.02 -18.29
N LEU A 61 -18.84 -17.99 -19.09
CA LEU A 61 -19.80 -17.46 -20.05
C LEU A 61 -20.07 -18.44 -21.19
N GLU A 62 -19.06 -19.18 -21.64
CA GLU A 62 -19.22 -20.18 -22.69
C GLU A 62 -20.01 -21.41 -22.23
N LYS A 63 -19.81 -21.87 -21.00
CA LYS A 63 -20.54 -23.03 -20.44
C LYS A 63 -22.05 -22.81 -20.37
N ASP A 64 -22.47 -21.57 -20.09
CA ASP A 64 -23.88 -21.24 -19.85
C ASP A 64 -24.54 -20.58 -21.07
N LYS A 65 -23.91 -20.60 -22.24
CA LYS A 65 -24.40 -19.93 -23.45
C LYS A 65 -25.77 -20.43 -23.93
N ASP A 66 -26.07 -21.70 -23.68
CA ASP A 66 -27.29 -22.37 -24.12
C ASP A 66 -28.42 -22.28 -23.07
N ASP A 67 -28.14 -21.71 -21.89
CA ASP A 67 -29.12 -21.47 -20.83
C ASP A 67 -29.55 -19.99 -20.81
N GLU A 68 -30.76 -19.72 -21.29
CA GLU A 68 -31.30 -18.37 -21.35
C GLU A 68 -31.43 -17.71 -19.97
N SER A 69 -31.74 -18.48 -18.93
CA SER A 69 -31.94 -17.96 -17.57
C SER A 69 -30.63 -17.55 -16.93
N LEU A 70 -29.59 -18.39 -17.05
CA LEU A 70 -28.25 -18.10 -16.55
C LEU A 70 -27.62 -16.95 -17.32
N ARG A 71 -27.80 -16.90 -18.64
CA ARG A 71 -27.29 -15.80 -19.46
C ARG A 71 -27.87 -14.46 -19.04
N ARG A 72 -29.20 -14.36 -18.88
CA ARG A 72 -29.85 -13.12 -18.40
C ARG A 72 -29.39 -12.73 -16.99
N TRP A 73 -29.25 -13.71 -16.11
CA TRP A 73 -28.77 -13.45 -14.75
C TRP A 73 -27.34 -12.91 -14.74
N LYS A 74 -26.42 -13.47 -15.54
CA LYS A 74 -25.05 -12.97 -15.67
C LYS A 74 -24.97 -11.60 -16.31
N GLU A 75 -25.77 -11.35 -17.35
CA GLU A 75 -25.89 -10.02 -17.97
C GLU A 75 -26.32 -8.96 -16.94
N GLN A 76 -27.21 -9.30 -16.00
CA GLN A 76 -27.63 -8.39 -14.93
C GLN A 76 -26.53 -8.12 -13.89
N LEU A 77 -25.70 -9.11 -13.57
CA LEU A 77 -24.63 -8.96 -12.58
C LEU A 77 -23.38 -8.28 -13.14
N LEU A 78 -22.95 -8.72 -14.32
CA LEU A 78 -21.69 -8.30 -14.91
C LEU A 78 -21.85 -7.00 -15.71
N GLY A 79 -23.09 -6.66 -16.09
CA GLY A 79 -23.39 -5.62 -17.05
C GLY A 79 -23.03 -6.04 -18.47
N SER A 80 -22.80 -5.06 -19.35
CA SER A 80 -22.33 -5.29 -20.71
C SER A 80 -20.83 -5.58 -20.74
N VAL A 81 -20.42 -6.71 -20.18
CA VAL A 81 -19.02 -7.18 -20.31
C VAL A 81 -18.80 -7.61 -21.75
N ASP A 82 -17.85 -6.94 -22.42
CA ASP A 82 -17.41 -7.37 -23.73
C ASP A 82 -16.54 -8.63 -23.57
N VAL A 83 -17.15 -9.79 -23.84
CA VAL A 83 -16.53 -11.12 -23.78
C VAL A 83 -15.23 -11.19 -24.61
N THR A 84 -15.10 -10.37 -25.66
CA THR A 84 -13.90 -10.33 -26.49
C THR A 84 -12.73 -9.60 -25.82
N SER A 85 -13.02 -8.76 -24.83
CA SER A 85 -12.03 -8.02 -24.02
C SER A 85 -11.62 -8.76 -22.73
N VAL A 86 -12.37 -9.80 -22.36
CA VAL A 86 -12.07 -10.64 -21.19
C VAL A 86 -10.95 -11.63 -21.56
N GLY A 87 -9.86 -11.59 -20.80
CA GLY A 87 -8.72 -12.48 -20.98
C GLY A 87 -9.08 -13.95 -20.78
N GLU A 88 -8.24 -14.85 -21.32
CA GLU A 88 -8.37 -16.30 -21.08
C GLU A 88 -7.78 -16.73 -19.73
N THR A 89 -7.18 -15.79 -19.01
CA THR A 89 -6.56 -16.02 -17.70
C THR A 89 -7.62 -16.10 -16.60
N SER A 90 -7.39 -16.97 -15.63
CA SER A 90 -8.15 -17.02 -14.39
C SER A 90 -7.79 -15.88 -13.44
N GLU A 91 -6.67 -15.18 -13.68
CA GLU A 91 -6.20 -14.13 -12.81
C GLU A 91 -6.81 -12.76 -13.14
N PRO A 92 -7.50 -12.12 -12.20
CA PRO A 92 -7.93 -10.73 -12.34
C PRO A 92 -6.76 -9.74 -12.32
N GLU A 93 -6.98 -8.56 -12.87
CA GLU A 93 -6.06 -7.43 -12.79
C GLU A 93 -6.79 -6.15 -12.39
N VAL A 94 -6.33 -5.52 -11.30
CA VAL A 94 -6.81 -4.22 -10.83
C VAL A 94 -5.70 -3.19 -10.97
N LYS A 95 -6.01 -2.07 -11.62
CA LYS A 95 -5.11 -0.92 -11.72
C LYS A 95 -5.71 0.26 -10.99
N ILE A 96 -5.19 0.56 -9.80
CA ILE A 96 -5.55 1.78 -9.06
C ILE A 96 -4.94 2.99 -9.80
N THR A 97 -5.78 3.92 -10.23
CA THR A 97 -5.35 5.06 -11.07
C THR A 97 -5.20 6.34 -10.26
N SER A 98 -6.06 6.58 -9.27
CA SER A 98 -5.98 7.77 -8.43
C SER A 98 -6.69 7.62 -7.10
N LEU A 99 -6.22 8.40 -6.13
CA LEU A 99 -6.90 8.75 -4.90
C LEU A 99 -7.43 10.18 -5.03
N THR A 100 -8.73 10.37 -4.85
CA THR A 100 -9.34 11.70 -4.78
C THR A 100 -9.75 12.01 -3.36
N ILE A 101 -9.33 13.15 -2.85
CA ILE A 101 -9.78 13.66 -1.55
C ILE A 101 -10.88 14.70 -1.82
N ILE A 102 -12.10 14.33 -1.44
CA ILE A 102 -13.30 15.14 -1.58
C ILE A 102 -13.51 15.88 -0.27
N THR A 103 -13.73 17.18 -0.34
CA THR A 103 -13.98 18.02 0.83
C THR A 103 -15.12 18.98 0.53
N PRO A 104 -16.00 19.30 1.49
CA PRO A 104 -17.20 20.09 1.23
C PRO A 104 -16.90 21.53 0.77
N ASP A 105 -15.78 22.11 1.20
CA ASP A 105 -15.53 23.56 1.09
C ASP A 105 -14.51 23.93 -0.01
N ARG A 106 -14.04 22.98 -0.81
CA ARG A 106 -13.03 23.23 -1.87
C ARG A 106 -13.09 22.16 -2.97
N PRO A 107 -12.50 22.44 -4.16
CA PRO A 107 -12.41 21.45 -5.22
C PRO A 107 -11.71 20.16 -4.80
N ASP A 108 -12.16 19.06 -5.38
CA ASP A 108 -11.56 17.73 -5.22
C ASP A 108 -10.06 17.75 -5.51
N MET A 109 -9.28 17.12 -4.64
CA MET A 109 -7.85 16.94 -4.83
C MET A 109 -7.59 15.54 -5.40
N VAL A 110 -7.35 15.47 -6.71
CA VAL A 110 -7.04 14.22 -7.41
C VAL A 110 -5.54 13.96 -7.37
N ILE A 111 -5.14 12.81 -6.83
CA ILE A 111 -3.76 12.38 -6.65
C ILE A 111 -3.55 11.11 -7.50
N PRO A 112 -2.87 11.21 -8.65
CA PRO A 112 -2.59 10.04 -9.49
C PRO A 112 -1.68 9.03 -8.79
N VAL A 113 -1.87 7.74 -9.08
CA VAL A 113 -0.97 6.65 -8.66
C VAL A 113 0.00 6.32 -9.81
N PRO A 114 1.32 6.17 -9.54
CA PRO A 114 1.97 6.26 -8.23
C PRO A 114 2.03 7.70 -7.70
N PHE A 115 1.96 7.84 -6.37
CA PHE A 115 2.00 9.15 -5.74
C PHE A 115 3.35 9.83 -5.97
N VAL A 116 3.30 11.07 -6.46
CA VAL A 116 4.49 11.89 -6.66
C VAL A 116 4.62 12.88 -5.49
N PRO A 117 5.63 12.73 -4.62
CA PRO A 117 5.81 13.64 -3.51
C PRO A 117 6.23 15.03 -3.99
N ASN A 118 5.78 16.06 -3.27
CA ASN A 118 6.22 17.44 -3.48
C ASN A 118 7.66 17.65 -2.99
N SER A 119 8.15 18.90 -3.08
CA SER A 119 9.51 19.28 -2.64
C SER A 119 9.82 19.03 -1.16
N LYS A 120 8.79 18.82 -0.32
CA LYS A 120 8.92 18.47 1.10
C LYS A 120 8.77 16.97 1.37
N GLY A 121 8.55 16.16 0.33
CA GLY A 121 8.36 14.71 0.47
C GLY A 121 6.91 14.27 0.69
N TYR A 122 5.93 15.16 0.57
CA TYR A 122 4.52 14.83 0.83
C TYR A 122 3.72 14.60 -0.44
N ALA A 123 2.93 13.52 -0.48
CA ALA A 123 1.98 13.25 -1.55
C ALA A 123 0.85 14.31 -1.58
N PHE A 124 0.37 14.73 -0.40
CA PHE A 124 -0.65 15.76 -0.28
C PHE A 124 -0.63 16.46 1.09
N THR A 125 -1.43 17.50 1.25
CA THR A 125 -1.59 18.26 2.50
C THR A 125 -3.07 18.45 2.83
N LEU A 126 -3.42 18.18 4.08
CA LEU A 126 -4.77 18.37 4.63
C LEU A 126 -4.81 19.51 5.65
N LYS A 127 -5.98 20.14 5.78
CA LYS A 127 -6.26 21.06 6.88
C LYS A 127 -6.68 20.27 8.12
N ASP A 128 -6.35 20.76 9.31
CA ASP A 128 -6.75 20.16 10.58
C ASP A 128 -8.24 20.41 10.88
N GLY A 129 -8.94 19.41 11.42
CA GLY A 129 -10.38 19.50 11.69
C GLY A 129 -11.26 19.65 10.45
N SER A 130 -10.77 19.31 9.25
CA SER A 130 -11.56 19.34 8.02
C SER A 130 -12.20 17.99 7.76
N ARG A 131 -13.47 18.00 7.33
CA ARG A 131 -14.15 16.81 6.85
C ARG A 131 -13.69 16.44 5.44
N TYR A 132 -13.51 15.16 5.19
CA TYR A 132 -13.14 14.64 3.88
C TYR A 132 -13.76 13.27 3.62
N ARG A 133 -13.84 12.91 2.34
CA ARG A 133 -14.09 11.55 1.87
C ARG A 133 -12.96 11.15 0.92
N LEU A 134 -12.54 9.90 1.00
CA LEU A 134 -11.60 9.33 0.04
C LEU A 134 -12.37 8.63 -1.08
N LYS A 135 -12.03 8.92 -2.33
CA LYS A 135 -12.59 8.25 -3.50
C LYS A 135 -11.47 7.64 -4.33
N PHE A 136 -11.47 6.32 -4.47
CA PHE A 136 -10.55 5.60 -5.33
C PHE A 136 -11.12 5.51 -6.74
N THR A 137 -10.26 5.65 -7.75
CA THR A 137 -10.61 5.34 -9.15
C THR A 137 -9.71 4.23 -9.65
N PHE A 138 -10.28 3.16 -10.21
CA PHE A 138 -9.50 2.00 -10.64
C PHE A 138 -10.14 1.27 -11.82
N ASN A 139 -9.33 0.58 -12.60
CA ASN A 139 -9.78 -0.29 -13.68
C ASN A 139 -9.69 -1.75 -13.26
N VAL A 140 -10.64 -2.56 -13.72
CA VAL A 140 -10.64 -4.01 -13.56
C VAL A 140 -10.63 -4.65 -14.94
N SER A 141 -9.76 -5.63 -15.12
CA SER A 141 -9.58 -6.34 -16.40
C SER A 141 -9.29 -7.82 -16.17
N ASN A 142 -9.30 -8.57 -17.26
CA ASN A 142 -9.05 -10.02 -17.34
C ASN A 142 -10.13 -10.91 -16.69
N ASN A 143 -10.38 -10.79 -15.40
CA ASN A 143 -11.36 -11.61 -14.67
C ASN A 143 -12.10 -10.81 -13.59
N ILE A 144 -13.10 -11.41 -12.96
CA ILE A 144 -13.79 -10.85 -11.79
C ILE A 144 -12.81 -10.79 -10.62
N VAL A 145 -12.77 -9.66 -9.93
CA VAL A 145 -12.05 -9.49 -8.66
C VAL A 145 -13.04 -9.71 -7.53
N SER A 146 -12.81 -10.71 -6.70
CA SER A 146 -13.70 -11.03 -5.57
C SER A 146 -13.13 -10.49 -4.26
N GLY A 147 -13.94 -9.73 -3.53
CA GLY A 147 -13.56 -9.23 -2.21
C GLY A 147 -12.34 -8.30 -2.19
N LEU A 148 -12.27 -7.37 -3.16
CA LEU A 148 -11.25 -6.34 -3.16
C LEU A 148 -11.33 -5.55 -1.85
N ARG A 149 -10.23 -5.53 -1.11
CA ARG A 149 -10.09 -4.92 0.21
C ARG A 149 -9.04 -3.84 0.18
N TYR A 150 -9.37 -2.70 0.78
CA TYR A 150 -8.47 -1.60 1.04
C TYR A 150 -8.00 -1.65 2.49
N THR A 151 -6.69 -1.60 2.70
CA THR A 151 -6.09 -1.41 4.01
C THR A 151 -5.23 -0.15 4.00
N ASN A 152 -5.34 0.68 5.03
CA ASN A 152 -4.49 1.85 5.21
C ASN A 152 -4.10 2.01 6.67
N THR A 153 -2.80 1.95 6.90
CA THR A 153 -2.21 2.20 8.21
C THR A 153 -1.53 3.55 8.19
N VAL A 154 -1.78 4.36 9.21
CA VAL A 154 -1.23 5.71 9.35
C VAL A 154 -0.39 5.79 10.63
N TRP A 155 0.80 6.38 10.50
CA TRP A 155 1.73 6.63 11.58
C TRP A 155 2.01 8.12 11.72
N LYS A 156 2.27 8.52 12.95
CA LYS A 156 2.73 9.86 13.29
C LYS A 156 3.91 9.76 14.24
N THR A 157 5.04 10.34 13.83
CA THR A 157 6.30 10.24 14.60
C THR A 157 6.68 8.78 14.91
N GLY A 158 6.46 7.87 13.97
CA GLY A 158 6.75 6.44 14.11
C GLY A 158 5.73 5.64 14.93
N VAL A 159 4.72 6.28 15.52
CA VAL A 159 3.66 5.59 16.27
C VAL A 159 2.44 5.38 15.38
N LYS A 160 1.92 4.15 15.30
CA LYS A 160 0.66 3.83 14.61
C LYS A 160 -0.48 4.57 15.28
N VAL A 161 -1.18 5.40 14.52
CA VAL A 161 -2.30 6.23 15.01
C VAL A 161 -3.64 5.81 14.44
N GLU A 162 -3.64 5.08 13.32
CA GLU A 162 -4.86 4.62 12.65
C GLU A 162 -4.56 3.38 11.82
N ASN A 163 -5.53 2.46 11.76
CA ASN A 163 -5.53 1.31 10.87
C ASN A 163 -6.95 1.12 10.36
N THR A 164 -7.14 1.27 9.05
CA THR A 164 -8.43 1.19 8.38
C THR A 164 -8.42 -0.02 7.45
N LYS A 165 -9.42 -0.89 7.57
CA LYS A 165 -9.67 -2.03 6.67
C LYS A 165 -11.10 -1.93 6.14
N VAL A 166 -11.27 -1.88 4.81
CA VAL A 166 -12.59 -1.76 4.16
C VAL A 166 -12.72 -2.79 3.05
N MET A 167 -13.79 -3.58 3.10
CA MET A 167 -14.21 -4.45 2.00
C MET A 167 -14.91 -3.60 0.93
N LEU A 168 -14.24 -3.37 -0.20
CA LEU A 168 -14.79 -2.59 -1.32
C LEU A 168 -15.81 -3.41 -2.12
N GLY A 169 -15.60 -4.73 -2.19
CA GLY A 169 -16.54 -5.68 -2.78
C GLY A 169 -16.00 -6.39 -4.02
N THR A 170 -16.92 -6.82 -4.88
CA THR A 170 -16.63 -7.62 -6.08
C THR A 170 -16.83 -6.79 -7.34
N PHE A 171 -15.89 -6.85 -8.27
CA PHE A 171 -15.87 -6.02 -9.46
C PHE A 171 -15.66 -6.86 -10.72
N SER A 172 -16.49 -6.66 -11.73
CA SER A 172 -16.34 -7.30 -13.04
C SER A 172 -15.34 -6.53 -13.92
N PRO A 173 -14.75 -7.17 -14.94
CA PRO A 173 -13.94 -6.45 -15.91
C PRO A 173 -14.81 -5.56 -16.79
N GLN A 174 -14.44 -4.28 -16.94
CA GLN A 174 -15.12 -3.33 -17.82
C GLN A 174 -14.16 -2.21 -18.30
N GLN A 175 -14.52 -1.56 -19.41
CA GLN A 175 -13.70 -0.47 -19.97
C GLN A 175 -13.74 0.79 -19.12
N GLU A 176 -14.90 1.13 -18.56
CA GLU A 176 -15.08 2.31 -17.73
C GLU A 176 -14.47 2.10 -16.33
N PRO A 177 -13.73 3.09 -15.79
CA PRO A 177 -13.15 2.94 -14.46
C PRO A 177 -14.24 2.92 -13.38
N TYR A 178 -14.05 2.08 -12.37
CA TYR A 178 -14.84 2.11 -11.16
C TYR A 178 -14.43 3.28 -10.28
N THR A 179 -15.39 3.78 -9.51
CA THR A 179 -15.14 4.69 -8.39
C THR A 179 -15.72 4.11 -7.11
N TYR A 180 -14.96 4.11 -6.04
CA TYR A 180 -15.43 3.75 -4.70
C TYR A 180 -15.14 4.89 -3.74
N GLU A 181 -16.17 5.34 -3.03
CA GLU A 181 -16.07 6.43 -2.06
C GLU A 181 -16.23 5.87 -0.64
N LEU A 182 -15.27 6.17 0.23
CA LEU A 182 -15.31 5.80 1.64
C LEU A 182 -16.25 6.72 2.43
N GLU A 183 -16.57 6.32 3.66
CA GLU A 183 -17.31 7.14 4.61
C GLU A 183 -16.59 8.47 4.90
N GLU A 184 -17.37 9.46 5.35
CA GLU A 184 -16.82 10.77 5.70
C GLU A 184 -16.04 10.71 7.01
N GLU A 185 -14.82 11.22 6.98
CA GLU A 185 -13.92 11.31 8.13
C GLU A 185 -13.58 12.77 8.44
N THR A 186 -12.98 13.00 9.61
CA THR A 186 -12.49 14.33 10.02
C THR A 186 -11.04 14.24 10.42
N THR A 187 -10.19 15.08 9.82
CA THR A 187 -8.77 15.12 10.20
C THR A 187 -8.60 15.52 11.66
N PRO A 188 -7.59 14.99 12.36
CA PRO A 188 -7.31 15.40 13.73
C PRO A 188 -6.99 16.89 13.79
N SER A 189 -7.31 17.54 14.91
CA SER A 189 -7.19 18.99 15.08
C SER A 189 -6.32 19.39 16.27
N GLY A 190 -5.83 20.63 16.23
CA GLY A 190 -5.02 21.21 17.30
C GLY A 190 -3.52 21.15 17.04
N LEU A 191 -2.76 21.87 17.87
CA LEU A 191 -1.33 22.08 17.64
C LEU A 191 -0.54 20.77 17.57
N PHE A 192 -0.94 19.78 18.38
CA PHE A 192 -0.28 18.48 18.39
C PHE A 192 -0.66 17.62 17.20
N ALA A 193 -1.86 17.74 16.62
CA ALA A 193 -2.26 16.95 15.45
C ALA A 193 -1.51 17.36 14.18
N ARG A 194 -1.12 18.63 14.07
CA ARG A 194 -0.44 19.14 12.88
C ARG A 194 0.96 18.55 12.73
N GLY A 195 1.40 18.38 11.49
CA GLY A 195 2.72 17.89 11.15
C GLY A 195 2.71 16.76 10.12
N SER A 196 3.81 16.02 10.09
CA SER A 196 4.06 14.94 9.14
C SER A 196 3.43 13.63 9.59
N TYR A 197 2.82 12.95 8.64
CA TYR A 197 2.28 11.61 8.77
C TYR A 197 2.90 10.72 7.71
N SER A 198 3.06 9.44 8.03
CA SER A 198 3.41 8.39 7.09
C SER A 198 2.20 7.46 6.97
N ALA A 199 1.96 6.91 5.79
CA ALA A 199 0.91 5.94 5.58
C ALA A 199 1.37 4.83 4.63
N LYS A 200 0.76 3.66 4.77
CA LYS A 200 0.94 2.49 3.91
C LYS A 200 -0.44 2.03 3.49
N THR A 201 -0.69 2.09 2.20
CA THR A 201 -1.95 1.67 1.59
C THR A 201 -1.75 0.38 0.81
N LYS A 202 -2.65 -0.58 1.00
CA LYS A 202 -2.68 -1.86 0.30
C LYS A 202 -4.05 -2.16 -0.28
N PHE A 203 -4.07 -2.77 -1.47
CA PHE A 203 -5.26 -3.35 -2.10
C PHE A 203 -5.03 -4.84 -2.36
N VAL A 204 -5.86 -5.70 -1.76
CA VAL A 204 -5.76 -7.17 -1.86
C VAL A 204 -7.15 -7.75 -2.11
N ASP A 205 -7.27 -8.82 -2.89
CA ASP A 205 -8.53 -9.58 -3.00
C ASP A 205 -8.58 -10.78 -2.04
N ASP A 206 -9.68 -11.53 -2.08
CA ASP A 206 -9.86 -12.72 -1.23
C ASP A 206 -8.89 -13.86 -1.61
N ASP A 207 -8.38 -13.89 -2.85
CA ASP A 207 -7.37 -14.85 -3.30
C ASP A 207 -5.94 -14.45 -2.86
N GLY A 208 -5.79 -13.35 -2.13
CA GLY A 208 -4.52 -12.85 -1.59
C GLY A 208 -3.66 -12.12 -2.62
N LYS A 209 -4.17 -11.83 -3.82
CA LYS A 209 -3.45 -11.07 -4.85
C LYS A 209 -3.40 -9.61 -4.45
N CYS A 210 -2.17 -9.10 -4.31
CA CYS A 210 -1.92 -7.69 -4.02
C CYS A 210 -1.82 -6.87 -5.31
N TYR A 211 -2.66 -5.84 -5.45
CA TYR A 211 -2.74 -4.98 -6.63
C TYR A 211 -2.02 -3.65 -6.48
N LEU A 212 -1.91 -3.16 -5.24
CA LEU A 212 -1.17 -1.97 -4.89
C LEU A 212 -0.66 -2.13 -3.47
N ASP A 213 0.62 -1.87 -3.23
CA ASP A 213 1.22 -1.71 -1.91
C ASP A 213 2.17 -0.51 -2.01
N ILE A 214 1.79 0.61 -1.39
CA ILE A 214 2.53 1.86 -1.48
C ILE A 214 2.59 2.59 -0.14
N SER A 215 3.80 3.03 0.21
CA SER A 215 4.03 3.92 1.33
C SER A 215 4.18 5.37 0.85
N TYR A 216 3.58 6.31 1.58
CA TYR A 216 3.66 7.74 1.29
C TYR A 216 3.63 8.57 2.56
N CYS A 217 4.07 9.82 2.45
CA CYS A 217 3.93 10.79 3.53
C CYS A 217 2.90 11.85 3.14
N PHE A 218 2.18 12.37 4.12
CA PHE A 218 1.29 13.52 3.95
C PHE A 218 1.42 14.45 5.16
N GLU A 219 0.87 15.66 5.04
CA GLU A 219 0.99 16.67 6.09
C GLU A 219 -0.37 17.21 6.50
N ILE A 220 -0.58 17.39 7.80
CA ILE A 220 -1.74 18.10 8.35
C ILE A 220 -1.29 19.49 8.82
N ARG A 221 -1.95 20.54 8.34
CA ARG A 221 -1.66 21.94 8.66
C ARG A 221 -2.88 22.68 9.18
N LYS A 222 -2.66 23.84 9.79
CA LYS A 222 -3.75 24.72 10.25
C LYS A 222 -4.62 25.24 9.10
N ASP A 223 -3.99 25.54 7.98
CA ASP A 223 -4.61 26.12 6.79
C ASP A 223 -4.28 25.25 5.58
N TRP A 224 -5.19 25.25 4.59
CA TRP A 224 -4.96 24.57 3.34
C TRP A 224 -3.74 25.15 2.61
N PRO A 225 -3.02 24.35 1.80
CA PRO A 225 -2.01 24.90 0.91
C PRO A 225 -2.71 25.84 -0.10
N THR A 226 -2.19 27.07 -0.20
CA THR A 226 -2.50 28.01 -1.29
C THR A 226 -1.90 27.54 -2.60
#